data_AF-A0A644SWJ1-F1
#
_entry.id   AF-A0A644SWJ1-F1
#
_cell.length_a   1.000
_cell.length_b   1.000
_cell.length_c   1.000
_cell.angle_alpha   90.00
_cell.angle_beta   90.00
_cell.angle_gamma   90.00
#
_symmetry.space_group_name_H-M   'P 1'
#
loop_
_entity.id
_entity.type
_entity.pdbx_description
1 polymer ?
#
loop_
_entity_poly.entity_id
_entity_poly.type
_entity_poly.pdbx_seq_one_letter_code
_entity_poly.pdbx_strand_id
1 'polypeptide(L)'
;MLSKILEAADWSSPPEDMEFQCSYQDLMESIAKDSASLREAWAIQGAYSSSDIKKAIRLYIRTPGIVNVMLNYKICVEHGLPLHPSVYYELKEARKYKIDHGLPAVENANRLYKESILLARKALDMGGEFPARGVEFLRKLPRELKNFIYTGIRDTYTWRGSEPTLLLRLAEMLRREYGPELILAAAHGAIMPALLLAEFLDTPLYFIRFSMFKRHDEEPIISFSDKAWLSDFSSKRVILYDEDVAGGRTLELFSRRISPLFGQTKTACSIRHAGSSIRPDYTGLTWWG
;
A
#
# COMPACT_ATOMS: atom_id res chain seq x y z
N MET A 1 -16.54 5.68 2.89
CA MET A 1 -17.74 4.80 2.90
C MET A 1 -17.40 3.40 3.37
N LEU A 2 -16.38 2.76 2.78
CA LEU A 2 -15.98 1.38 3.10
C LEU A 2 -15.65 1.17 4.58
N SER A 3 -14.98 2.14 5.21
CA SER A 3 -14.62 2.10 6.63
C SER A 3 -15.81 1.85 7.57
N LYS A 4 -16.99 2.41 7.25
CA LYS A 4 -18.20 2.21 8.05
C LYS A 4 -18.75 0.78 7.98
N ILE A 5 -18.64 0.14 6.83
CA ILE A 5 -19.04 -1.27 6.67
C ILE A 5 -18.07 -2.17 7.45
N LEU A 6 -16.79 -1.79 7.45
CA LEU A 6 -15.70 -2.49 8.11
C LEU A 6 -15.68 -2.37 9.64
N GLU A 7 -16.48 -1.49 10.24
CA GLU A 7 -16.65 -1.42 11.70
C GLU A 7 -17.19 -2.74 12.29
N ALA A 8 -17.92 -3.52 11.48
CA ALA A 8 -18.45 -4.82 11.87
C ALA A 8 -17.46 -5.99 11.68
N ALA A 9 -16.24 -5.74 11.19
CA ALA A 9 -15.23 -6.78 10.97
C ALA A 9 -14.47 -7.12 12.27
N ASP A 10 -14.03 -8.39 12.38
CA ASP A 10 -13.11 -8.79 13.45
C ASP A 10 -11.67 -8.40 13.09
N TRP A 11 -11.16 -7.37 13.77
CA TRP A 11 -9.78 -6.90 13.59
C TRP A 11 -8.76 -7.63 14.47
N SER A 12 -9.21 -8.48 15.39
CA SER A 12 -8.33 -9.25 16.27
C SER A 12 -7.66 -10.42 15.56
N SER A 13 -8.37 -11.03 14.60
CA SER A 13 -7.96 -12.22 13.86
C SER A 13 -8.07 -11.98 12.35
N PRO A 14 -7.01 -12.20 11.56
CA PRO A 14 -7.08 -12.02 10.12
C PRO A 14 -8.04 -13.05 9.50
N PRO A 15 -8.89 -12.67 8.52
CA PRO A 15 -9.77 -13.61 7.84
C PRO A 15 -8.98 -14.61 6.99
N GLU A 16 -9.54 -15.81 6.77
CA GLU A 16 -8.94 -16.82 5.89
C GLU A 16 -8.78 -16.32 4.45
N ASP A 17 -9.75 -15.53 3.95
CA ASP A 17 -9.75 -14.93 2.61
C ASP A 17 -8.53 -14.01 2.33
N MET A 18 -7.75 -13.64 3.36
CA MET A 18 -6.50 -12.89 3.20
C MET A 18 -5.40 -13.74 2.54
N GLU A 19 -5.48 -15.06 2.69
CA GLU A 19 -4.66 -16.01 1.96
C GLU A 19 -5.36 -16.39 0.66
N PHE A 20 -4.79 -15.96 -0.47
CA PHE A 20 -5.36 -16.23 -1.79
C PHE A 20 -4.30 -16.14 -2.87
N GLN A 21 -4.60 -16.72 -4.03
CA GLN A 21 -3.80 -16.60 -5.23
C GLN A 21 -4.72 -16.37 -6.42
N CYS A 22 -4.44 -15.36 -7.24
CA CYS A 22 -5.17 -15.10 -8.47
C CYS A 22 -4.32 -14.35 -9.49
N SER A 23 -4.74 -14.31 -10.74
CA SER A 23 -4.10 -13.41 -11.72
C SER A 23 -4.37 -11.95 -11.37
N TYR A 24 -3.52 -11.05 -11.86
CA TYR A 24 -3.70 -9.61 -11.66
C TYR A 24 -4.98 -9.10 -12.34
N GLN A 25 -5.34 -9.68 -13.50
CA GLN A 25 -6.62 -9.40 -14.14
C GLN A 25 -7.80 -9.82 -13.25
N ASP A 26 -7.82 -11.06 -12.74
CA ASP A 26 -8.90 -11.54 -11.87
C ASP A 26 -8.98 -10.72 -10.57
N LEU A 27 -7.83 -10.29 -10.04
CA LEU A 27 -7.78 -9.38 -8.89
C LEU A 27 -8.56 -8.10 -9.20
N MET A 28 -8.20 -7.42 -10.29
CA MET A 28 -8.83 -6.16 -10.71
C MET A 28 -10.34 -6.32 -10.98
N GLU A 29 -10.73 -7.40 -11.66
CA GLU A 29 -12.14 -7.70 -11.94
C GLU A 29 -12.94 -7.99 -10.66
N SER A 30 -12.35 -8.73 -9.71
CA SER A 30 -12.99 -9.01 -8.41
C SER A 30 -13.19 -7.75 -7.58
N ILE A 31 -12.20 -6.85 -7.55
CA ILE A 31 -12.29 -5.55 -6.87
C ILE A 31 -13.36 -4.68 -7.53
N ALA A 32 -13.44 -4.67 -8.86
CA ALA A 32 -14.46 -3.90 -9.58
C ALA A 32 -15.87 -4.38 -9.25
N LYS A 33 -16.08 -5.69 -9.24
CA LYS A 33 -17.35 -6.32 -8.88
C LYS A 33 -17.77 -5.99 -7.45
N ASP A 34 -16.86 -6.10 -6.50
CA ASP A 34 -17.16 -5.84 -5.09
C ASP A 34 -17.40 -4.35 -4.82
N SER A 35 -16.57 -3.48 -5.37
CA SER A 35 -16.73 -2.03 -5.26
C SER A 35 -18.09 -1.56 -5.81
N ALA A 36 -18.51 -2.09 -6.97
CA ALA A 36 -19.82 -1.79 -7.55
C ALA A 36 -20.98 -2.32 -6.68
N SER A 37 -20.93 -3.58 -6.26
CA SER A 37 -21.98 -4.18 -5.43
C SER A 37 -22.11 -3.49 -4.06
N LEU A 38 -21.00 -3.11 -3.44
CA LEU A 38 -21.02 -2.39 -2.17
C LEU A 38 -21.54 -0.97 -2.31
N ARG A 39 -21.29 -0.30 -3.44
CA ARG A 39 -21.87 1.01 -3.74
C ARG A 39 -23.39 0.94 -3.83
N GLU A 40 -23.93 -0.07 -4.49
CA GLU A 40 -25.38 -0.31 -4.56
C GLU A 40 -25.96 -0.55 -3.17
N ALA A 41 -25.33 -1.42 -2.37
CA ALA A 41 -25.75 -1.67 -0.99
C ALA A 41 -25.70 -0.41 -0.12
N TRP A 42 -24.68 0.43 -0.28
CA TRP A 42 -24.55 1.71 0.40
C TRP A 42 -25.70 2.68 0.06
N ALA A 43 -26.18 2.68 -1.19
CA ALA A 43 -27.24 3.57 -1.65
C ALA A 43 -28.62 3.23 -1.07
N ILE A 44 -28.88 1.95 -0.74
CA ILE A 44 -30.20 1.48 -0.29
C ILE A 44 -30.53 1.93 1.16
N GLN A 45 -29.53 2.40 1.94
CA GLN A 45 -29.63 2.84 3.34
C GLN A 45 -30.23 1.78 4.30
N GLY A 46 -29.41 1.22 5.18
CA GLY A 46 -29.85 0.21 6.15
C GLY A 46 -28.69 -0.51 6.83
N ALA A 47 -28.99 -1.55 7.62
CA ALA A 47 -27.96 -2.44 8.17
C ALA A 47 -27.34 -3.29 7.05
N TYR A 48 -26.01 -3.37 7.01
CA TYR A 48 -25.30 -4.19 6.04
C TYR A 48 -25.53 -5.67 6.32
N SER A 49 -25.80 -6.44 5.26
CA SER A 49 -25.92 -7.89 5.40
C SER A 49 -24.55 -8.52 5.69
N SER A 50 -24.53 -9.73 6.23
CA SER A 50 -23.28 -10.50 6.37
C SER A 50 -22.57 -10.71 5.04
N SER A 51 -23.30 -10.71 3.91
CA SER A 51 -22.69 -10.78 2.57
C SER A 51 -21.95 -9.50 2.23
N ASP A 52 -22.50 -8.34 2.56
CA ASP A 52 -21.87 -7.04 2.29
C ASP A 52 -20.62 -6.86 3.14
N ILE A 53 -20.65 -7.27 4.41
CA ILE A 53 -19.46 -7.27 5.27
C ILE A 53 -18.35 -8.16 4.67
N LYS A 54 -18.68 -9.37 4.22
CA LYS A 54 -17.70 -10.26 3.55
C LYS A 54 -17.12 -9.64 2.29
N LYS A 55 -17.94 -9.00 1.44
CA LYS A 55 -17.47 -8.29 0.25
C LYS A 55 -16.57 -7.10 0.62
N ALA A 56 -16.92 -6.35 1.67
CA ALA A 56 -16.11 -5.22 2.14
C ALA A 56 -14.73 -5.69 2.63
N ILE A 57 -14.68 -6.77 3.41
CA ILE A 57 -13.44 -7.41 3.84
C ILE A 57 -12.64 -7.88 2.62
N ARG A 58 -13.29 -8.57 1.67
CA ARG A 58 -12.62 -9.06 0.45
C ARG A 58 -12.07 -7.93 -0.42
N LEU A 59 -12.82 -6.84 -0.59
CA LEU A 59 -12.35 -5.65 -1.27
C LEU A 59 -11.12 -5.07 -0.56
N TYR A 60 -11.17 -4.98 0.77
CA TYR A 60 -10.11 -4.43 1.60
C TYR A 60 -8.80 -5.22 1.49
N ILE A 61 -8.84 -6.54 1.66
CA ILE A 61 -7.63 -7.39 1.61
C ILE A 61 -7.04 -7.54 0.20
N ARG A 62 -7.85 -7.33 -0.85
CA ARG A 62 -7.41 -7.44 -2.25
C ARG A 62 -6.82 -6.15 -2.80
N THR A 63 -7.30 -4.99 -2.35
CA THR A 63 -6.86 -3.67 -2.85
C THR A 63 -5.34 -3.47 -2.84
N PRO A 64 -4.57 -3.90 -1.82
CA PRO A 64 -3.12 -3.76 -1.82
C PRO A 64 -2.40 -4.42 -3.00
N GLY A 65 -2.99 -5.48 -3.57
CA GLY A 65 -2.42 -6.17 -4.72
C GLY A 65 -2.32 -5.28 -5.97
N ILE A 66 -3.20 -4.27 -6.09
CA ILE A 66 -3.16 -3.27 -7.18
C ILE A 66 -1.78 -2.59 -7.21
N VAL A 67 -1.34 -2.11 -6.05
CA VAL A 67 -0.07 -1.37 -5.89
C VAL A 67 1.10 -2.33 -5.86
N ASN A 68 0.98 -3.46 -5.16
CA ASN A 68 2.08 -4.39 -4.94
C ASN A 68 2.64 -4.97 -6.25
N VAL A 69 1.76 -5.40 -7.17
CA VAL A 69 2.20 -5.93 -8.47
C VAL A 69 2.91 -4.86 -9.30
N MET A 70 2.41 -3.62 -9.30
CA MET A 70 3.02 -2.52 -10.05
C MET A 70 4.33 -2.02 -9.42
N LEU A 71 4.45 -2.05 -8.09
CA LEU A 71 5.70 -1.77 -7.39
C LEU A 71 6.76 -2.82 -7.75
N ASN A 72 6.39 -4.10 -7.76
CA ASN A 72 7.30 -5.17 -8.19
C ASN A 72 7.71 -5.00 -9.66
N TYR A 73 6.75 -4.70 -10.55
CA TYR A 73 7.04 -4.43 -11.97
C TYR A 73 8.02 -3.27 -12.15
N LYS A 74 7.75 -2.12 -11.50
CA LYS A 74 8.64 -0.96 -11.50
C LYS A 74 10.06 -1.34 -11.09
N ILE A 75 10.20 -2.06 -9.97
CA ILE A 75 11.52 -2.46 -9.45
C ILE A 75 12.22 -3.41 -10.42
N CYS A 76 11.52 -4.34 -11.03
CA CYS A 76 12.15 -5.23 -12.00
C CYS A 76 12.69 -4.47 -13.22
N VAL A 77 11.91 -3.52 -13.74
CA VAL A 77 12.31 -2.71 -14.89
C VAL A 77 13.48 -1.78 -14.54
N GLU A 78 13.44 -1.10 -13.40
CA GLU A 78 14.47 -0.13 -12.99
C GLU A 78 15.80 -0.77 -12.62
N HIS A 79 15.77 -2.00 -12.11
CA HIS A 79 16.96 -2.69 -11.61
C HIS A 79 17.40 -3.86 -12.49
N GLY A 80 16.89 -3.95 -13.72
CA GLY A 80 17.32 -4.95 -14.70
C GLY A 80 17.04 -6.40 -14.30
N LEU A 81 15.97 -6.62 -13.52
CA LEU A 81 15.52 -7.95 -13.14
C LEU A 81 14.58 -8.53 -14.22
N PRO A 82 14.45 -9.86 -14.29
CA PRO A 82 13.50 -10.50 -15.20
C PRO A 82 12.06 -10.14 -14.83
N LEU A 83 11.21 -10.11 -15.86
CA LEU A 83 9.76 -10.04 -15.70
C LEU A 83 9.22 -11.46 -15.70
N HIS A 84 8.93 -12.00 -14.51
CA HIS A 84 8.37 -13.34 -14.36
C HIS A 84 6.88 -13.26 -14.00
N PRO A 85 6.02 -14.15 -14.52
CA PRO A 85 4.58 -14.13 -14.25
C PRO A 85 4.19 -14.48 -12.81
N SER A 86 5.14 -14.76 -11.91
CA SER A 86 4.84 -15.18 -10.53
C SER A 86 5.97 -14.97 -9.52
N VAL A 87 7.15 -14.50 -9.97
CA VAL A 87 8.34 -14.43 -9.10
C VAL A 87 8.56 -13.00 -8.66
N TYR A 88 8.78 -12.88 -7.36
CA TYR A 88 9.15 -11.68 -6.64
C TYR A 88 10.67 -11.69 -6.42
N TYR A 89 11.43 -11.11 -7.35
CA TYR A 89 12.90 -11.15 -7.30
C TYR A 89 13.49 -10.29 -6.17
N GLU A 90 14.59 -10.76 -5.57
CA GLU A 90 15.34 -9.93 -4.62
C GLU A 90 16.35 -9.06 -5.33
N LEU A 91 16.52 -7.81 -4.86
CA LEU A 91 17.39 -6.85 -5.53
C LEU A 91 18.85 -7.32 -5.58
N LYS A 92 19.31 -8.07 -4.58
CA LYS A 92 20.64 -8.70 -4.59
C LYS A 92 20.88 -9.63 -5.79
N GLU A 93 19.80 -10.14 -6.40
CA GLU A 93 19.87 -10.99 -7.58
C GLU A 93 20.05 -10.20 -8.87
N ALA A 94 19.82 -8.88 -8.87
CA ALA A 94 20.01 -8.02 -10.04
C ALA A 94 21.40 -8.18 -10.64
N ARG A 95 22.44 -8.39 -9.83
CA ARG A 95 23.82 -8.63 -10.31
C ARG A 95 23.97 -9.87 -11.19
N LYS A 96 23.07 -10.85 -11.06
CA LYS A 96 23.04 -12.06 -11.90
C LYS A 96 22.46 -11.77 -13.29
N TYR A 97 21.69 -10.70 -13.40
CA TYR A 97 20.98 -10.30 -14.61
C TYR A 97 21.64 -9.03 -15.19
N LYS A 98 21.66 -8.91 -16.51
CA LYS A 98 22.17 -7.71 -17.22
C LYS A 98 21.13 -7.25 -18.23
N ILE A 99 19.88 -7.13 -17.77
CA ILE A 99 18.76 -6.77 -18.62
C ILE A 99 18.64 -5.25 -18.64
N ASP A 100 18.80 -4.65 -19.81
CA ASP A 100 18.44 -3.26 -20.05
C ASP A 100 17.04 -3.20 -20.66
N HIS A 101 16.09 -2.66 -19.92
CA HIS A 101 14.71 -2.49 -20.37
C HIS A 101 14.52 -1.18 -21.17
N GLY A 102 15.50 -0.28 -21.15
CA GLY A 102 15.46 1.02 -21.82
C GLY A 102 14.64 2.09 -21.09
N LEU A 103 15.00 3.36 -21.32
CA LEU A 103 14.35 4.52 -20.70
C LEU A 103 12.82 4.57 -20.91
N PRO A 104 12.26 4.29 -22.12
CA PRO A 104 10.81 4.32 -22.31
C PRO A 104 10.06 3.31 -21.43
N ALA A 105 10.64 2.13 -21.20
CA ALA A 105 10.04 1.13 -20.31
C ALA A 105 10.08 1.58 -18.85
N VAL A 106 11.20 2.17 -18.41
CA VAL A 106 11.36 2.75 -17.07
C VAL A 106 10.33 3.84 -16.81
N GLU A 107 10.17 4.77 -17.76
CA GLU A 107 9.18 5.85 -17.66
C GLU A 107 7.75 5.30 -17.58
N ASN A 108 7.41 4.34 -18.45
CA ASN A 108 6.09 3.72 -18.46
C ASN A 108 5.81 2.95 -17.16
N ALA A 109 6.77 2.20 -16.63
CA ALA A 109 6.62 1.47 -15.38
C ALA A 109 6.38 2.42 -14.19
N ASN A 110 7.11 3.54 -14.14
CA ASN A 110 6.90 4.59 -13.14
C ASN A 110 5.52 5.25 -13.25
N ARG A 111 5.05 5.50 -14.48
CA ARG A 111 3.71 6.04 -14.73
C ARG A 111 2.61 5.08 -14.25
N LEU A 112 2.70 3.80 -14.65
CA LEU A 112 1.76 2.76 -14.24
C LEU A 112 1.75 2.56 -12.73
N TYR A 113 2.92 2.59 -12.09
CA TYR A 113 3.03 2.50 -10.64
C TYR A 113 2.29 3.64 -9.92
N LYS A 114 2.52 4.90 -10.31
CA LYS A 114 1.79 6.04 -9.73
C LYS A 114 0.28 5.96 -9.99
N GLU A 115 -0.11 5.58 -11.20
CA GLU A 115 -1.51 5.38 -11.58
C GLU A 115 -2.18 4.27 -10.73
N SER A 116 -1.43 3.22 -10.37
CA SER A 116 -1.92 2.12 -9.53
C SER A 116 -2.27 2.57 -8.09
N ILE A 117 -1.52 3.52 -7.52
CA ILE A 117 -1.82 4.08 -6.19
C ILE A 117 -3.15 4.84 -6.24
N LEU A 118 -3.33 5.70 -7.24
CA LEU A 118 -4.58 6.44 -7.44
C LEU A 118 -5.76 5.51 -7.69
N LEU A 119 -5.53 4.43 -8.44
CA LEU A 119 -6.55 3.43 -8.73
C LEU A 119 -6.95 2.63 -7.47
N ALA A 120 -5.99 2.24 -6.64
CA ALA A 120 -6.25 1.58 -5.37
C ALA A 120 -7.07 2.47 -4.42
N ARG A 121 -6.73 3.77 -4.35
CA ARG A 121 -7.51 4.78 -3.62
C ARG A 121 -8.97 4.84 -4.09
N LYS A 122 -9.19 4.89 -5.42
CA LYS A 122 -10.53 4.89 -6.01
C LYS A 122 -11.33 3.60 -5.75
N ALA A 123 -10.66 2.47 -5.56
CA ALA A 123 -11.33 1.22 -5.17
C ALA A 123 -11.99 1.36 -3.78
N LEU A 124 -11.27 1.97 -2.83
CA LEU A 124 -11.67 2.11 -1.42
C LEU A 124 -12.74 3.18 -1.20
N ASP A 125 -12.72 4.26 -2.01
CA ASP A 125 -13.72 5.33 -1.94
C ASP A 125 -15.14 4.82 -2.30
N MET A 126 -15.24 3.79 -3.14
CA MET A 126 -16.52 3.28 -3.68
C MET A 126 -17.32 4.34 -4.45
N GLY A 127 -16.70 5.44 -4.90
CA GLY A 127 -17.30 6.46 -5.78
C GLY A 127 -17.63 5.97 -7.20
N GLY A 128 -17.36 4.69 -7.48
CA GLY A 128 -17.68 3.91 -8.68
C GLY A 128 -17.04 4.36 -9.99
N GLU A 129 -16.00 5.20 -9.93
CA GLU A 129 -15.07 5.38 -11.05
C GLU A 129 -14.16 4.16 -11.25
N PHE A 130 -13.93 3.37 -10.19
CA PHE A 130 -12.97 2.27 -10.20
C PHE A 130 -13.22 1.26 -11.34
N PRO A 131 -14.44 0.74 -11.58
CA PRO A 131 -14.65 -0.25 -12.63
C PRO A 131 -14.19 0.22 -14.02
N ALA A 132 -14.54 1.45 -14.40
CA ALA A 132 -14.14 2.01 -15.69
C ALA A 132 -12.63 2.26 -15.77
N ARG A 133 -12.05 2.86 -14.74
CA ARG A 133 -10.60 3.12 -14.66
C ARG A 133 -9.78 1.86 -14.60
N GLY A 134 -10.27 0.81 -13.94
CA GLY A 134 -9.62 -0.50 -13.84
C GLY A 134 -9.50 -1.17 -15.22
N VAL A 135 -10.57 -1.13 -16.03
CA VAL A 135 -10.54 -1.63 -17.41
C VAL A 135 -9.55 -0.84 -18.26
N GLU A 136 -9.55 0.49 -18.16
CA GLU A 136 -8.61 1.34 -18.88
C GLU A 136 -7.15 1.05 -18.47
N PHE A 137 -6.91 0.90 -17.17
CA PHE A 137 -5.60 0.57 -16.63
C PHE A 137 -5.11 -0.78 -17.17
N LEU A 138 -5.94 -1.82 -17.12
CA LEU A 138 -5.61 -3.14 -17.68
C LEU A 138 -5.26 -3.05 -19.17
N ARG A 139 -5.94 -2.22 -19.97
CA ARG A 139 -5.61 -2.06 -21.41
C ARG A 139 -4.18 -1.54 -21.65
N LYS A 140 -3.63 -0.77 -20.71
CA LYS A 140 -2.26 -0.22 -20.79
C LYS A 140 -1.17 -1.23 -20.42
N LEU A 141 -1.53 -2.37 -19.82
CA LEU A 141 -0.56 -3.34 -19.32
C LEU A 141 -0.11 -4.33 -20.41
N PRO A 142 1.18 -4.73 -20.41
CA PRO A 142 1.64 -5.93 -21.11
C PRO A 142 0.85 -7.18 -20.70
N ARG A 143 0.77 -8.17 -21.59
CA ARG A 143 0.00 -9.41 -21.35
C ARG A 143 0.55 -10.19 -20.16
N GLU A 144 1.86 -10.17 -19.98
CA GLU A 144 2.59 -10.85 -18.91
C GLU A 144 2.19 -10.31 -17.54
N LEU A 145 1.93 -8.99 -17.43
CA LEU A 145 1.47 -8.39 -16.18
C LEU A 145 0.01 -8.67 -15.87
N LYS A 146 -0.85 -8.80 -16.88
CA LYS A 146 -2.27 -9.19 -16.67
C LYS A 146 -2.35 -10.58 -16.07
N ASN A 147 -1.51 -11.48 -16.56
CA ASN A 147 -1.44 -12.87 -16.13
C ASN A 147 -0.53 -13.06 -14.91
N PHE A 148 0.06 -11.99 -14.36
CA PHE A 148 0.91 -12.10 -13.18
C PHE A 148 0.09 -12.64 -12.01
N ILE A 149 0.62 -13.66 -11.34
CA ILE A 149 -0.02 -14.31 -10.21
C ILE A 149 0.32 -13.54 -8.94
N TYR A 150 -0.69 -12.86 -8.39
CA TYR A 150 -0.60 -12.23 -7.08
C TYR A 150 -0.99 -13.22 -5.99
N THR A 151 -0.20 -13.21 -4.90
CA THR A 151 -0.44 -14.04 -3.71
C THR A 151 -0.65 -13.13 -2.51
N GLY A 152 -1.83 -13.19 -1.91
CA GLY A 152 -2.12 -12.64 -0.59
C GLY A 152 -1.63 -13.60 0.49
N ILE A 153 -0.99 -13.07 1.53
CA ILE A 153 -0.51 -13.84 2.68
C ILE A 153 -1.28 -13.36 3.90
N ARG A 154 -1.80 -14.30 4.68
CA ARG A 154 -2.47 -14.03 5.95
C ARG A 154 -1.44 -13.55 6.98
N ASP A 155 -1.53 -12.28 7.36
CA ASP A 155 -0.58 -11.66 8.29
C ASP A 155 -1.32 -10.89 9.39
N THR A 156 -1.17 -11.37 10.63
CA THR A 156 -1.90 -10.86 11.79
C THR A 156 -1.62 -9.39 12.07
N TYR A 157 -0.36 -8.94 11.91
CA TYR A 157 0.05 -7.58 12.26
C TYR A 157 -0.36 -6.59 11.17
N THR A 158 -0.21 -6.95 9.89
CA THR A 158 -0.74 -6.19 8.77
C THR A 158 -2.25 -6.00 8.93
N TRP A 159 -3.00 -7.06 9.29
CA TRP A 159 -4.45 -6.97 9.51
C TRP A 159 -4.80 -6.00 10.64
N ARG A 160 -4.24 -6.20 11.84
CA ARG A 160 -4.49 -5.34 13.01
C ARG A 160 -4.07 -3.89 12.77
N GLY A 161 -2.89 -3.68 12.19
CA GLY A 161 -2.37 -2.36 11.84
C GLY A 161 -3.20 -1.64 10.77
N SER A 162 -4.07 -2.36 10.08
CA SER A 162 -4.99 -1.84 9.08
C SER A 162 -6.41 -1.56 9.61
N GLU A 163 -6.64 -1.60 10.92
CA GLU A 163 -7.95 -1.27 11.49
C GLU A 163 -8.36 0.19 11.20
N PRO A 164 -9.53 0.44 10.55
CA PRO A 164 -9.97 1.78 10.19
C PRO A 164 -10.09 2.74 11.37
N THR A 165 -10.61 2.30 12.51
CA THR A 165 -10.78 3.14 13.71
C THR A 165 -9.43 3.61 14.26
N LEU A 166 -8.44 2.73 14.27
CA LEU A 166 -7.08 3.07 14.67
C LEU A 166 -6.49 4.13 13.73
N LEU A 167 -6.62 3.90 12.42
CA LEU A 167 -6.10 4.81 11.39
C LEU A 167 -6.79 6.16 11.37
N LEU A 168 -8.09 6.21 11.69
CA LEU A 168 -8.84 7.45 11.82
C LEU A 168 -8.31 8.30 12.98
N ARG A 169 -8.05 7.69 14.14
CA ARG A 169 -7.43 8.39 15.29
C ARG A 169 -6.05 8.93 14.93
N LEU A 170 -5.23 8.14 14.22
CA LEU A 170 -3.92 8.59 13.75
C LEU A 170 -4.06 9.76 12.78
N ALA A 171 -5.00 9.69 11.83
CA ALA A 171 -5.27 10.78 10.88
C ALA A 171 -5.69 12.07 11.59
N GLU A 172 -6.57 12.01 12.59
CA GLU A 172 -6.99 13.18 13.36
C GLU A 172 -5.82 13.85 14.10
N MET A 173 -4.95 13.04 14.71
CA MET A 173 -3.74 13.51 15.39
C MET A 173 -2.79 14.20 14.41
N LEU A 174 -2.51 13.55 13.29
CA LEU A 174 -1.63 14.10 12.24
C LEU A 174 -2.19 15.41 11.66
N ARG A 175 -3.49 15.47 11.39
CA ARG A 175 -4.15 16.68 10.86
C ARG A 175 -4.02 17.85 11.83
N ARG A 176 -4.22 17.61 13.12
CA ARG A 176 -4.17 18.64 14.16
C ARG A 176 -2.76 19.15 14.41
N GLU A 177 -1.78 18.26 14.43
CA GLU A 177 -0.45 18.57 14.99
C GLU A 177 0.63 18.82 13.95
N TYR A 178 0.51 18.22 12.76
CA TYR A 178 1.55 18.29 11.73
C TYR A 178 1.03 18.76 10.38
N GLY A 179 -0.17 18.34 9.98
CA GLY A 179 -0.75 18.63 8.67
C GLY A 179 0.16 18.17 7.52
N PRO A 180 0.38 16.84 7.38
CA PRO A 180 1.28 16.32 6.35
C PRO A 180 0.80 16.68 4.95
N GLU A 181 1.76 16.93 4.06
CA GLU A 181 1.53 17.20 2.63
C GLU A 181 1.95 16.00 1.74
N LEU A 182 2.61 15.00 2.34
CA LEU A 182 2.92 13.71 1.72
C LEU A 182 3.00 12.63 2.80
N ILE A 183 2.46 11.45 2.48
CA ILE A 183 2.76 10.21 3.20
C ILE A 183 3.70 9.38 2.32
N LEU A 184 4.86 9.01 2.87
CA LEU A 184 5.78 8.06 2.27
C LEU A 184 5.82 6.80 3.14
N ALA A 185 5.33 5.68 2.59
CA ALA A 185 5.13 4.46 3.35
C ALA A 185 6.10 3.33 2.93
N ALA A 186 6.54 2.53 3.90
CA ALA A 186 7.39 1.37 3.69
C ALA A 186 6.56 0.14 3.23
N ALA A 187 6.58 -0.15 1.93
CA ALA A 187 5.91 -1.34 1.41
C ALA A 187 6.64 -2.63 1.86
N HIS A 188 5.95 -3.71 2.20
CA HIS A 188 4.64 -4.09 1.68
C HIS A 188 3.50 -4.10 2.70
N GLY A 189 3.81 -4.23 4.00
CA GLY A 189 2.77 -4.27 5.04
C GLY A 189 2.01 -2.95 5.15
N ALA A 190 2.69 -1.83 4.93
CA ALA A 190 2.10 -0.51 5.03
C ALA A 190 1.17 -0.14 3.86
N ILE A 191 1.02 -0.98 2.82
CA ILE A 191 0.25 -0.62 1.62
C ILE A 191 -1.21 -0.31 1.96
N MET A 192 -1.93 -1.27 2.56
CA MET A 192 -3.33 -1.06 2.93
C MET A 192 -3.52 0.07 3.94
N PRO A 193 -2.82 0.09 5.09
CA PRO A 193 -3.10 1.08 6.10
C PRO A 193 -2.68 2.50 5.66
N ALA A 194 -1.62 2.66 4.86
CA ALA A 194 -1.27 3.97 4.31
C ALA A 194 -2.24 4.44 3.22
N LEU A 195 -2.80 3.53 2.40
CA LEU A 195 -3.89 3.89 1.47
C LEU A 195 -5.07 4.49 2.24
N LEU A 196 -5.52 3.82 3.30
CA LEU A 196 -6.64 4.31 4.10
C LEU A 196 -6.30 5.58 4.89
N LEU A 197 -5.08 5.68 5.43
CA LEU A 197 -4.61 6.88 6.12
C LEU A 197 -4.58 8.10 5.18
N ALA A 198 -4.11 7.90 3.94
CA ALA A 198 -4.08 8.94 2.91
C ALA A 198 -5.49 9.38 2.50
N GLU A 199 -6.46 8.47 2.44
CA GLU A 199 -7.88 8.80 2.24
C GLU A 199 -8.43 9.66 3.38
N PHE A 200 -8.15 9.32 4.63
CA PHE A 200 -8.62 10.12 5.77
C PHE A 200 -7.98 11.51 5.82
N LEU A 201 -6.72 11.65 5.42
CA LEU A 201 -6.00 12.92 5.44
C LEU A 201 -6.17 13.74 4.15
N ASP A 202 -6.76 13.16 3.09
CA ASP A 202 -6.76 13.72 1.74
C ASP A 202 -5.36 14.19 1.30
N THR A 203 -4.37 13.32 1.47
CA THR A 203 -2.95 13.65 1.25
C THR A 203 -2.35 12.78 0.14
N PRO A 204 -1.41 13.30 -0.67
CA PRO A 204 -0.59 12.48 -1.55
C PRO A 204 0.08 11.30 -0.83
N LEU A 205 0.22 10.18 -1.54
CA LEU A 205 0.78 8.94 -1.02
C LEU A 205 1.75 8.35 -2.03
N TYR A 206 2.87 7.85 -1.53
CA TYR A 206 3.85 7.11 -2.31
C TYR A 206 4.44 5.97 -1.47
N PHE A 207 4.84 4.87 -2.13
CA PHE A 207 5.47 3.76 -1.44
C PHE A 207 6.91 3.57 -1.89
N ILE A 208 7.76 3.21 -0.95
CA ILE A 208 9.11 2.73 -1.22
C ILE A 208 9.15 1.28 -0.77
N ARG A 209 9.63 0.37 -1.62
CA ARG A 209 9.82 -1.02 -1.20
C ARG A 209 10.85 -1.04 -0.08
N PHE A 210 10.42 -1.53 1.08
CA PHE A 210 11.32 -1.86 2.15
C PHE A 210 10.71 -2.91 3.06
N SER A 211 11.06 -4.16 2.83
CA SER A 211 10.52 -5.28 3.59
C SER A 211 11.59 -6.28 3.98
N MET A 212 12.11 -6.14 5.20
CA MET A 212 13.12 -7.05 5.76
C MET A 212 12.63 -8.49 5.87
N PHE A 213 11.36 -8.68 6.24
CA PHE A 213 10.83 -10.02 6.52
C PHE A 213 10.31 -10.70 5.25
N LYS A 214 9.52 -9.99 4.43
CA LYS A 214 8.91 -10.59 3.23
C LYS A 214 9.87 -10.63 2.03
N ARG A 215 10.95 -9.83 2.04
CA ARG A 215 11.84 -9.60 0.89
C ARG A 215 13.33 -9.49 1.22
N HIS A 216 13.71 -9.70 2.48
CA HIS A 216 15.11 -9.61 2.92
C HIS A 216 15.84 -8.34 2.46
N ASP A 217 15.10 -7.23 2.36
CA ASP A 217 15.68 -5.95 1.96
C ASP A 217 16.56 -5.41 3.10
N GLU A 218 17.83 -5.11 2.81
CA GLU A 218 18.77 -4.54 3.79
C GLU A 218 18.59 -3.04 3.97
N GLU A 219 18.08 -2.36 2.93
CA GLU A 219 17.80 -0.93 2.89
C GLU A 219 16.57 -0.63 2.03
N PRO A 220 15.94 0.56 2.17
CA PRO A 220 14.86 0.99 1.28
C PRO A 220 15.33 1.10 -0.17
N ILE A 221 14.58 0.53 -1.09
CA ILE A 221 14.91 0.53 -2.53
C ILE A 221 14.43 1.82 -3.16
N ILE A 222 15.36 2.72 -3.47
CA ILE A 222 15.08 4.04 -4.03
C ILE A 222 15.79 4.19 -5.37
N SER A 223 15.02 4.33 -6.45
CA SER A 223 15.53 4.59 -7.80
C SER A 223 15.80 6.08 -8.05
N PHE A 224 16.38 6.39 -9.22
CA PHE A 224 16.49 7.78 -9.67
C PHE A 224 15.11 8.41 -9.90
N SER A 225 14.18 7.66 -10.50
CA SER A 225 12.81 8.10 -10.76
C SER A 225 12.05 8.41 -9.46
N ASP A 226 12.29 7.63 -8.41
CA ASP A 226 11.73 7.90 -7.08
C ASP A 226 12.21 9.26 -6.57
N LYS A 227 13.53 9.52 -6.60
CA LYS A 227 14.08 10.81 -6.15
C LYS A 227 13.57 11.98 -6.98
N ALA A 228 13.44 11.80 -8.29
CA ALA A 228 12.91 12.83 -9.17
C ALA A 228 11.47 13.19 -8.78
N TRP A 229 10.60 12.20 -8.56
CA TRP A 229 9.23 12.45 -8.12
C TRP A 229 9.15 13.05 -6.70
N LEU A 230 9.97 12.56 -5.77
CA LEU A 230 9.99 13.05 -4.39
C LEU A 230 10.55 14.49 -4.27
N SER A 231 11.30 14.97 -5.27
CA SER A 231 11.87 16.32 -5.25
C SER A 231 10.81 17.43 -5.21
N ASP A 232 9.63 17.18 -5.79
CA ASP A 232 8.46 18.07 -5.73
C ASP A 232 7.96 18.29 -4.30
N PHE A 233 8.32 17.39 -3.37
CA PHE A 233 7.96 17.42 -1.96
C PHE A 233 9.13 17.79 -1.04
N SER A 234 10.29 18.14 -1.58
CA SER A 234 11.54 18.38 -0.81
C SER A 234 11.40 19.44 0.30
N SER A 235 10.54 20.45 0.15
CA SER A 235 10.28 21.48 1.16
C SER A 235 9.02 21.23 2.01
N LYS A 236 8.33 20.12 1.77
CA LYS A 236 7.01 19.81 2.32
C LYS A 236 7.11 19.04 3.64
N ARG A 237 6.01 19.02 4.39
CA ARG A 237 5.86 18.22 5.60
C ARG A 237 5.56 16.76 5.23
N VAL A 238 6.52 15.87 5.43
CA VAL A 238 6.41 14.46 5.02
C VAL A 238 6.30 13.54 6.23
N ILE A 239 5.32 12.63 6.19
CA ILE A 239 5.21 11.53 7.15
C ILE A 239 5.85 10.28 6.57
N LEU A 240 6.80 9.72 7.31
CA LEU A 240 7.45 8.44 7.05
C LEU A 240 6.70 7.37 7.84
N TYR A 241 6.08 6.42 7.14
CA TYR A 241 5.06 5.57 7.71
C TYR A 241 5.36 4.07 7.58
N ASP A 242 5.06 3.32 8.64
CA ASP A 242 5.10 1.86 8.72
C ASP A 242 3.86 1.36 9.47
N GLU A 243 3.34 0.17 9.17
CA GLU A 243 2.12 -0.31 9.84
C GLU A 243 2.39 -0.80 11.27
N ASP A 244 3.51 -1.48 11.46
CA ASP A 244 3.83 -2.15 12.70
C ASP A 244 5.29 -1.89 13.13
N VAL A 245 5.43 -1.33 14.32
CA VAL A 245 6.72 -0.99 14.92
C VAL A 245 6.95 -1.89 16.12
N ALA A 246 7.39 -3.11 15.85
CA ALA A 246 7.81 -4.08 16.86
C ALA A 246 9.24 -3.80 17.36
N GLY A 247 10.25 -4.19 16.59
CA GLY A 247 11.66 -3.97 16.93
C GLY A 247 12.22 -2.60 16.54
N GLY A 248 11.47 -1.79 15.78
CA GLY A 248 11.87 -0.43 15.39
C GLY A 248 12.81 -0.31 14.19
N ARG A 249 13.55 -1.37 13.87
CA ARG A 249 14.61 -1.34 12.85
C ARG A 249 14.15 -0.90 11.45
N THR A 250 12.97 -1.34 10.99
CA THR A 250 12.43 -0.95 9.67
C THR A 250 12.23 0.56 9.62
N LEU A 251 11.36 1.12 10.47
CA LEU A 251 11.08 2.55 10.46
C LEU A 251 12.32 3.41 10.77
N GLU A 252 13.25 2.95 11.61
CA GLU A 252 14.52 3.63 11.86
C GLU A 252 15.36 3.76 10.58
N LEU A 253 15.60 2.64 9.89
CA LEU A 253 16.40 2.63 8.66
C LEU A 253 15.71 3.37 7.52
N PHE A 254 14.38 3.23 7.44
CA PHE A 254 13.56 3.97 6.52
C PHE A 254 13.72 5.48 6.74
N SER A 255 13.54 5.94 7.98
CA SER A 255 13.68 7.33 8.36
C SER A 255 15.09 7.87 8.09
N ARG A 256 16.13 7.12 8.48
CA ARG A 256 17.52 7.51 8.25
C ARG A 256 17.85 7.68 6.77
N ARG A 257 17.33 6.80 5.91
CA ARG A 257 17.62 6.84 4.47
C ARG A 257 16.83 7.91 3.74
N ILE A 258 15.58 8.11 4.14
CA ILE A 258 14.62 8.96 3.43
C ILE A 258 14.63 10.40 3.92
N SER A 259 14.75 10.65 5.23
CA SER A 259 14.66 12.01 5.80
C SER A 259 15.58 13.03 5.13
N PRO A 260 16.82 12.69 4.70
CA PRO A 260 17.68 13.65 4.00
C PRO A 260 17.14 14.17 2.66
N LEU A 261 16.09 13.57 2.08
CA LEU A 261 15.44 14.03 0.86
C LEU A 261 14.48 15.22 1.10
N PHE A 262 14.16 15.52 2.36
CA PHE A 262 13.14 16.50 2.73
C PHE A 262 13.64 17.47 3.80
N GLY A 263 13.13 18.69 3.80
CA GLY A 263 13.41 19.68 4.82
C GLY A 263 12.65 19.42 6.13
N GLN A 264 11.52 18.70 6.08
CA GLN A 264 10.71 18.39 7.25
C GLN A 264 10.14 16.97 7.17
N THR A 265 10.57 16.11 8.09
CA THR A 265 10.02 14.76 8.24
C THR A 265 9.57 14.48 9.66
N LYS A 266 8.53 13.66 9.77
CA LYS A 266 8.07 13.03 11.00
C LYS A 266 7.78 11.57 10.74
N THR A 267 7.86 10.74 11.77
CA THR A 267 7.60 9.31 11.69
C THR A 267 6.23 8.98 12.28
N ALA A 268 5.52 8.04 11.67
CA ALA A 268 4.23 7.57 12.18
C ALA A 268 4.08 6.06 12.01
N CYS A 269 3.30 5.44 12.90
CA CYS A 269 2.87 4.06 12.70
C CYS A 269 1.45 3.80 13.20
N SER A 270 0.82 2.74 12.67
CA SER A 270 -0.46 2.28 13.21
C SER A 270 -0.27 1.70 14.61
N ILE A 271 0.55 0.66 14.70
CA ILE A 271 0.81 -0.06 15.96
C ILE A 271 2.28 0.13 16.33
N ARG A 272 2.51 0.47 17.59
CA ARG A 272 3.83 0.43 18.21
C ARG A 272 3.81 -0.58 19.34
N HIS A 273 4.73 -1.54 19.33
CA HIS A 273 4.92 -2.42 20.48
C HIS A 273 5.60 -1.66 21.62
N ALA A 274 5.16 -1.88 22.86
CA ALA A 274 5.68 -1.19 24.03
C ALA A 274 7.20 -1.36 24.18
N GLY A 275 7.71 -2.55 23.88
CA GLY A 275 9.14 -2.90 23.91
C GLY A 275 9.97 -2.39 22.72
N SER A 276 9.39 -1.62 21.80
CA SER A 276 10.13 -1.08 20.66
C SER A 276 11.22 -0.11 21.10
N SER A 277 12.41 -0.25 20.53
CA SER A 277 13.57 0.62 20.77
C SER A 277 13.38 2.04 20.24
N ILE A 278 12.44 2.25 19.32
CA ILE A 278 12.10 3.56 18.79
C ILE A 278 10.72 4.01 19.27
N ARG A 279 10.56 5.32 19.31
CA ARG A 279 9.26 5.98 19.53
C ARG A 279 8.98 6.86 18.32
N PRO A 280 8.11 6.42 17.39
CA PRO A 280 7.65 7.26 16.30
C PRO A 280 7.03 8.55 16.86
N ASP A 281 7.09 9.64 16.09
CA ASP A 281 6.51 10.92 16.51
C ASP A 281 4.99 10.79 16.73
N TYR A 282 4.33 9.96 15.91
CA TYR A 282 2.90 9.69 15.98
C TYR A 282 2.61 8.19 15.99
N THR A 283 1.65 7.76 16.81
CA THR A 283 1.31 6.34 16.95
C THR A 283 -0.20 6.19 17.13
N GLY A 284 -0.84 5.33 16.34
CA GLY A 284 -2.27 5.05 16.44
C GLY A 284 -2.64 4.26 17.71
N LEU A 285 -1.82 3.27 18.07
CA LEU A 285 -1.96 2.45 19.27
C LEU A 285 -0.60 1.99 19.80
N THR A 286 -0.38 2.08 21.12
CA THR A 286 0.71 1.37 21.78
C THR A 286 0.20 0.03 22.31
N TRP A 287 0.78 -1.07 21.84
CA TRP A 287 0.39 -2.43 22.17
C TRP A 287 1.36 -3.07 23.17
N TRP A 288 0.83 -3.66 24.24
CA TRP A 288 1.58 -4.11 25.42
C TRP A 288 1.79 -5.63 25.49
N GLY A 289 1.23 -6.40 24.55
CA GLY A 289 1.11 -7.86 24.62
C GLY A 289 -0.33 -8.30 24.44
#